data_AF-A0A0F9IK18-F1
#
_entry.id   AF-A0A0F9IK18-F1
#
_cell.length_a   1.000
_cell.length_b   1.000
_cell.length_c   1.000
_cell.angle_alpha   90.00
_cell.angle_beta   90.00
_cell.angle_gamma   90.00
#
_symmetry.space_group_name_H-M   'P 1'
#
loop_
_entity.id
_entity.type
_entity.pdbx_description
1 polymer ?
#
loop_
_entity_poly.entity_id
_entity_poly.type
_entity_poly.pdbx_seq_one_letter_code
_entity_poly.pdbx_strand_id
1 'polypeptide(L)'
;MNRKYLICRQDKKNCSFKVLDIQLDIFICNFSKEYWREFNSGNSFGAKKLLNRACEWLQKEKRRLKLISKKANKETIKMLKTLEIGDILFWTTQSKEVKLFETPSEFTQIARIKCQRFDGKVVEIPAYLLRKLSKGNFKCEFFLGDVENEKKAQELQDKSRYYGFRAEIEKKNDGYLLKIYGDSQQDVDDFINLSLEQDFDISPYI
;
A
#
# COMPACT_ATOMS: atom_id res chain seq x y z
N MET A 1 -6.93 -4.81 42.98
CA MET A 1 -7.71 -4.57 41.74
C MET A 1 -7.77 -5.86 40.93
N ASN A 2 -8.91 -6.56 40.95
CA ASN A 2 -9.12 -7.77 40.16
C ASN A 2 -9.22 -7.41 38.67
N ARG A 3 -8.21 -7.78 37.88
CA ARG A 3 -8.30 -7.71 36.42
C ARG A 3 -9.28 -8.80 35.97
N LYS A 4 -10.51 -8.41 35.62
CA LYS A 4 -11.46 -9.29 34.94
C LYS A 4 -10.88 -9.63 33.56
N TYR A 5 -10.44 -10.88 33.38
CA TYR A 5 -10.06 -11.42 32.08
C TYR A 5 -11.35 -11.76 31.31
N LEU A 6 -11.53 -11.17 30.13
CA LEU A 6 -12.63 -11.52 29.21
C LEU A 6 -12.31 -12.88 28.56
N ILE A 7 -12.93 -13.93 29.08
CA ILE A 7 -12.85 -15.31 28.57
C ILE A 7 -13.84 -15.46 27.41
N CYS A 8 -13.39 -15.99 26.26
CA CYS A 8 -14.27 -16.26 25.12
C CYS A 8 -14.49 -17.77 24.91
N ARG A 9 -15.75 -18.22 24.96
CA ARG A 9 -16.18 -19.60 24.65
C ARG A 9 -16.22 -19.89 23.14
N GLN A 10 -16.09 -21.15 22.78
CA GLN A 10 -15.43 -21.65 21.56
C GLN A 10 -16.20 -21.52 20.22
N ASP A 11 -17.46 -21.09 20.20
CA ASP A 11 -18.37 -21.63 19.17
C ASP A 11 -18.74 -20.68 18.01
N LYS A 12 -18.11 -19.50 17.85
CA LYS A 12 -18.33 -18.60 16.69
C LYS A 12 -17.10 -18.35 15.82
N LYS A 13 -17.33 -18.56 14.51
CA LYS A 13 -16.45 -18.55 13.33
C LYS A 13 -15.78 -17.21 12.94
N ASN A 14 -16.07 -16.07 13.56
CA ASN A 14 -15.56 -14.75 13.11
C ASN A 14 -14.78 -13.99 14.20
N CYS A 15 -13.46 -14.23 14.18
CA CYS A 15 -12.42 -13.95 15.17
C CYS A 15 -12.03 -12.46 15.34
N SER A 16 -11.48 -12.07 16.50
CA SER A 16 -10.67 -10.84 16.64
C SER A 16 -9.83 -10.80 17.94
N PHE A 17 -8.64 -11.42 17.97
CA PHE A 17 -7.56 -11.22 18.99
C PHE A 17 -7.43 -12.15 20.22
N LYS A 18 -7.69 -13.47 20.10
CA LYS A 18 -7.50 -14.47 21.19
C LYS A 18 -6.03 -14.93 21.37
N VAL A 19 -5.56 -15.05 22.62
CA VAL A 19 -4.31 -15.74 23.03
C VAL A 19 -4.68 -16.96 23.89
N LEU A 20 -4.03 -18.11 23.65
CA LEU A 20 -4.17 -19.32 24.48
C LEU A 20 -3.24 -19.26 25.70
N ASP A 21 -3.81 -19.28 26.90
CA ASP A 21 -3.05 -19.52 28.14
C ASP A 21 -3.04 -21.01 28.49
N ILE A 22 -1.89 -21.66 28.28
CA ILE A 22 -1.72 -23.12 28.46
C ILE A 22 -1.81 -23.52 29.95
N GLN A 23 -1.57 -22.61 30.89
CA GLN A 23 -1.63 -22.95 32.32
C GLN A 23 -3.05 -22.97 32.88
N LEU A 24 -3.97 -22.25 32.22
CA LEU A 24 -5.32 -22.03 32.72
C LEU A 24 -6.40 -22.55 31.76
N ASP A 25 -6.03 -22.98 30.56
CA ASP A 25 -6.93 -23.46 29.49
C ASP A 25 -8.03 -22.45 29.12
N ILE A 26 -7.67 -21.16 29.09
CA ILE A 26 -8.58 -20.06 28.76
C ILE A 26 -8.06 -19.18 27.61
N PHE A 27 -9.00 -18.67 26.81
CA PHE A 27 -8.73 -17.74 25.72
C PHE A 27 -8.93 -16.29 26.15
N ILE A 28 -7.88 -15.47 26.04
CA ILE A 28 -7.91 -14.04 26.40
C ILE A 28 -7.95 -13.18 25.14
N CYS A 29 -8.93 -12.28 25.03
CA CYS A 29 -9.04 -11.32 23.92
C CYS A 29 -8.20 -10.05 24.19
N ASN A 30 -6.88 -10.14 24.08
CA ASN A 30 -5.99 -9.00 24.35
C ASN A 30 -4.69 -9.01 23.52
N PHE A 31 -4.63 -9.78 22.42
CA PHE A 31 -3.39 -9.93 21.65
C PHE A 31 -2.79 -8.59 21.21
N SER A 32 -3.58 -7.68 20.62
CA SER A 32 -3.05 -6.45 20.04
C SER A 32 -2.38 -5.55 21.09
N LYS A 33 -3.01 -5.38 22.25
CA LYS A 33 -2.48 -4.52 23.32
C LYS A 33 -1.20 -5.09 23.91
N GLU A 34 -1.18 -6.39 24.19
CA GLU A 34 -0.01 -7.07 24.74
C GLU A 34 1.12 -7.12 23.72
N TYR A 35 0.81 -7.44 22.45
CA TYR A 35 1.78 -7.45 21.35
C TYR A 35 2.42 -6.07 21.15
N TRP A 36 1.63 -5.00 21.12
CA TRP A 36 2.16 -3.63 20.99
C TRP A 36 3.02 -3.22 22.18
N ARG A 37 2.64 -3.63 23.40
CA ARG A 37 3.46 -3.39 24.60
C ARG A 37 4.81 -4.07 24.48
N GLU A 38 4.85 -5.37 24.16
CA GLU A 38 6.11 -6.11 23.98
C GLU A 38 6.95 -5.57 22.81
N PHE A 39 6.30 -5.15 21.72
CA PHE A 39 6.97 -4.59 20.55
C PHE A 39 7.62 -3.24 20.87
N ASN A 40 6.88 -2.32 21.50
CA ASN A 40 7.37 -0.98 21.83
C ASN A 40 8.42 -1.00 22.96
N SER A 41 8.41 -2.02 23.81
CA SER A 41 9.45 -2.23 24.83
C SER A 41 10.71 -2.92 24.28
N GLY A 42 10.78 -3.20 22.97
CA GLY A 42 11.89 -3.91 22.35
C GLY A 42 11.98 -5.41 22.71
N ASN A 43 10.97 -5.97 23.38
CA ASN A 43 10.94 -7.38 23.78
C ASN A 43 10.53 -8.29 22.61
N SER A 44 11.46 -8.48 21.67
CA SER A 44 11.26 -9.30 20.47
C SER A 44 10.87 -10.75 20.79
N PHE A 45 11.39 -11.32 21.89
CA PHE A 45 11.05 -12.67 22.34
C PHE A 45 9.61 -12.75 22.85
N GLY A 46 9.18 -11.78 23.68
CA GLY A 46 7.81 -11.66 24.18
C GLY A 46 6.79 -11.52 23.05
N ALA A 47 7.06 -10.63 22.09
CA ALA A 47 6.20 -10.43 20.92
C ALA A 47 6.08 -11.71 20.07
N LYS A 48 7.18 -12.45 19.88
CA LYS A 48 7.20 -13.74 19.15
C LYS A 48 6.41 -14.82 19.90
N LYS A 49 6.57 -14.92 21.22
CA LYS A 49 5.83 -15.88 22.06
C LYS A 49 4.33 -15.62 22.03
N LEU A 50 3.91 -14.36 22.10
CA LEU A 50 2.50 -13.96 21.96
C LEU A 50 1.94 -14.32 20.58
N LEU A 51 2.70 -14.07 19.50
CA LEU A 51 2.28 -14.43 18.15
C LEU A 51 2.07 -15.94 17.99
N ASN A 52 2.98 -16.76 18.50
CA ASN A 52 2.87 -18.21 18.43
C ASN A 52 1.67 -18.76 19.23
N ARG A 53 1.19 -18.02 20.22
CA ARG A 53 0.02 -18.37 21.05
C ARG A 53 -1.29 -17.75 20.56
N ALA A 54 -1.23 -16.90 19.54
CA ALA A 54 -2.42 -16.32 18.93
C ALA A 54 -3.17 -17.39 18.12
N CYS A 55 -4.46 -17.14 17.85
CA CYS A 55 -5.22 -18.00 16.94
C CYS A 55 -4.58 -18.10 15.54
N GLU A 56 -4.83 -19.22 14.86
CA GLU A 56 -4.20 -19.54 13.57
C GLU A 56 -4.42 -18.46 12.50
N TRP A 57 -5.62 -17.87 12.44
CA TRP A 57 -5.92 -16.77 11.52
C TRP A 57 -4.97 -15.59 11.70
N LEU A 58 -4.72 -15.16 12.94
CA LEU A 58 -3.85 -14.02 13.23
C LEU A 58 -2.38 -14.34 12.94
N GLN A 59 -1.96 -15.58 13.17
CA GLN A 59 -0.65 -16.06 12.76
C GLN A 59 -0.47 -16.02 11.24
N LYS A 60 -1.45 -16.54 10.49
CA LYS A 60 -1.49 -16.50 9.01
C LYS A 60 -1.47 -15.05 8.51
N GLU A 61 -2.28 -14.18 9.10
CA GLU A 61 -2.36 -12.78 8.72
C GLU A 61 -1.05 -12.03 8.98
N LYS A 62 -0.40 -12.22 10.13
CA LYS A 62 0.93 -11.64 10.39
C LYS A 62 2.01 -12.18 9.45
N ARG A 63 1.96 -13.46 9.08
CA ARG A 63 2.87 -14.02 8.05
C ARG A 63 2.61 -13.39 6.69
N ARG A 64 1.35 -13.25 6.28
CA ARG A 64 0.93 -12.58 5.04
C ARG A 64 1.43 -11.14 5.00
N LEU A 65 1.19 -10.36 6.05
CA LEU A 65 1.67 -8.98 6.18
C LEU A 65 3.21 -8.88 6.15
N LYS A 66 3.91 -9.82 6.81
CA LYS A 66 5.38 -9.87 6.75
C LYS A 66 5.90 -10.19 5.35
N LEU A 67 5.22 -11.05 4.60
CA LEU A 67 5.56 -11.33 3.20
C LEU A 67 5.30 -10.11 2.32
N ILE A 68 4.15 -9.45 2.47
CA ILE A 68 3.80 -8.21 1.76
C ILE A 68 4.85 -7.14 2.03
N SER A 69 5.16 -6.87 3.31
CA SER A 69 6.20 -5.91 3.71
C SER A 69 7.57 -6.27 3.14
N LYS A 70 7.97 -7.55 3.18
CA LYS A 70 9.24 -7.98 2.57
C LYS A 70 9.28 -7.76 1.05
N LYS A 71 8.18 -8.04 0.34
CA LYS A 71 8.08 -7.78 -1.11
C LYS A 71 8.15 -6.29 -1.41
N ALA A 72 7.34 -5.48 -0.72
CA ALA A 72 7.35 -4.03 -0.85
C ALA A 72 8.73 -3.42 -0.54
N ASN A 73 9.45 -3.97 0.45
CA ASN A 73 10.82 -3.53 0.76
C ASN A 73 11.80 -3.84 -0.35
N LYS A 74 11.73 -5.04 -0.93
CA LYS A 74 12.57 -5.41 -2.08
C LYS A 74 12.28 -4.52 -3.28
N GLU A 75 11.01 -4.24 -3.55
CA GLU A 75 10.57 -3.36 -4.63
C GLU A 75 11.03 -1.92 -4.40
N THR A 76 10.89 -1.40 -3.18
CA THR A 76 11.38 -0.05 -2.81
C THR A 76 12.89 0.05 -3.01
N ILE A 77 13.66 -0.94 -2.53
CA ILE A 77 15.12 -0.94 -2.69
C ILE A 77 15.50 -1.06 -4.18
N LYS A 78 14.81 -1.90 -4.95
CA LYS A 78 15.02 -2.03 -6.39
C LYS A 78 14.75 -0.71 -7.10
N MET A 79 13.65 -0.04 -6.75
CA MET A 79 13.31 1.28 -7.24
C MET A 79 14.42 2.29 -6.93
N LEU A 80 14.84 2.41 -5.67
CA LEU A 80 15.89 3.37 -5.26
C LEU A 80 17.18 3.20 -6.07
N LYS A 81 17.56 1.96 -6.38
CA LYS A 81 18.77 1.65 -7.17
C LYS A 81 18.67 2.06 -8.65
N THR A 82 17.47 2.26 -9.17
CA THR A 82 17.24 2.65 -10.57
C THR A 82 16.77 4.09 -10.70
N LEU A 83 16.76 4.85 -9.62
CA LEU A 83 16.38 6.26 -9.65
C LEU A 83 17.49 7.12 -10.25
N GLU A 84 17.08 8.01 -11.15
CA GLU A 84 17.94 9.01 -11.77
C GLU A 84 17.44 10.41 -11.40
N ILE A 85 18.35 11.36 -11.25
CA ILE A 85 17.99 12.75 -10.96
C ILE A 85 17.03 13.23 -12.06
N GLY A 86 15.92 13.81 -11.62
CA GLY A 86 14.86 14.27 -12.51
C GLY A 86 13.73 13.27 -12.78
N ASP A 87 13.83 12.02 -12.29
CA ASP A 87 12.72 11.06 -12.33
C ASP A 87 11.46 11.63 -11.64
N ILE A 88 10.29 11.36 -12.22
CA ILE A 88 9.00 11.71 -11.61
C ILE A 88 8.56 10.56 -10.71
N LEU A 89 8.31 10.89 -9.45
CA LEU A 89 7.87 9.96 -8.41
C LEU A 89 6.49 10.39 -7.90
N PHE A 90 5.68 9.42 -7.51
CA PHE A 90 4.41 9.66 -6.86
C PHE A 90 4.54 9.52 -5.33
N TRP A 91 4.15 10.56 -4.62
CA TRP A 91 4.08 10.59 -3.16
C TRP A 91 2.70 10.13 -2.70
N THR A 92 2.63 8.89 -2.26
CA THR A 92 1.37 8.17 -2.00
C THR A 92 0.49 8.81 -0.93
N THR A 93 1.05 9.34 0.16
CA THR A 93 0.24 9.94 1.25
C THR A 93 -0.31 11.32 0.93
N GLN A 94 0.22 11.98 -0.10
CA GLN A 94 -0.20 13.32 -0.50
C GLN A 94 -0.90 13.34 -1.85
N SER A 95 -1.02 12.18 -2.53
CA SER A 95 -1.49 12.05 -3.90
C SER A 95 -0.86 13.08 -4.86
N LYS A 96 0.45 13.28 -4.77
CA LYS A 96 1.17 14.30 -5.55
C LYS A 96 2.39 13.74 -6.23
N GLU A 97 2.65 14.21 -7.44
CA GLU A 97 3.91 13.96 -8.13
C GLU A 97 5.01 14.90 -7.59
N VAL A 98 6.22 14.37 -7.52
CA VAL A 98 7.43 15.09 -7.12
C VAL A 98 8.57 14.64 -8.03
N LYS A 99 9.55 15.51 -8.26
CA LYS A 99 10.71 15.22 -9.08
C LYS A 99 11.90 14.84 -8.19
N LEU A 100 12.65 13.80 -8.54
CA LEU A 100 13.87 13.46 -7.79
C LEU A 100 14.88 14.60 -7.91
N PHE A 101 15.33 15.11 -6.76
CA PHE A 101 16.26 16.24 -6.71
C PHE A 101 17.72 15.78 -6.58
N GLU A 102 17.96 14.74 -5.79
CA GLU A 102 19.30 14.20 -5.52
C GLU A 102 19.28 12.67 -5.57
N THR A 103 20.36 12.06 -6.04
CA THR A 103 20.50 10.59 -6.05
C THR A 103 20.47 10.05 -4.61
N PRO A 104 19.75 8.96 -4.33
CA PRO A 104 19.72 8.35 -3.00
C PRO A 104 21.13 7.95 -2.54
N SER A 105 21.54 8.41 -1.35
CA SER A 105 22.79 7.97 -0.69
C SER A 105 22.62 6.64 0.05
N GLU A 106 21.38 6.28 0.40
CA GLU A 106 21.04 5.05 1.11
C GLU A 106 19.94 4.27 0.41
N PHE A 107 20.11 2.95 0.32
CA PHE A 107 19.16 2.03 -0.32
C PHE A 107 18.36 1.24 0.73
N THR A 108 17.61 1.95 1.58
CA THR A 108 16.76 1.34 2.62
C THR A 108 15.31 1.82 2.49
N GLN A 109 14.35 1.06 3.02
CA GLN A 109 12.93 1.44 2.97
C GLN A 109 12.64 2.77 3.69
N ILE A 110 13.43 3.09 4.73
CA ILE A 110 13.27 4.29 5.56
C ILE A 110 14.15 5.45 5.10
N ALA A 111 14.94 5.25 4.04
CA ALA A 111 15.79 6.28 3.46
C ALA A 111 14.94 7.53 3.15
N ARG A 112 15.47 8.69 3.49
CA ARG A 112 14.85 9.98 3.21
C ARG A 112 15.33 10.47 1.86
N ILE A 113 14.42 10.49 0.90
CA ILE A 113 14.72 10.86 -0.49
C ILE A 113 14.38 12.33 -0.67
N LYS A 114 15.33 13.12 -1.17
CA LYS A 114 15.10 14.53 -1.49
C LYS A 114 14.41 14.63 -2.84
N CYS A 115 13.22 15.22 -2.82
CA CYS A 115 12.42 15.46 -4.00
C CYS A 115 12.04 16.94 -4.09
N GLN A 116 11.89 17.45 -5.30
CA GLN A 116 11.41 18.79 -5.58
C GLN A 116 9.92 18.73 -5.96
N ARG A 117 9.11 19.57 -5.31
CA ARG A 117 7.70 19.79 -5.66
C ARG A 117 7.60 20.74 -6.87
N PHE A 118 6.43 20.79 -7.51
CA PHE A 118 6.17 21.71 -8.62
C PHE A 118 6.28 23.20 -8.25
N ASP A 119 6.10 23.55 -6.97
CA ASP A 119 6.33 24.91 -6.45
C ASP A 119 7.83 25.24 -6.27
N GLY A 120 8.72 24.34 -6.68
CA GLY A 120 10.18 24.47 -6.58
C GLY A 120 10.76 24.08 -5.22
N LYS A 121 9.94 23.84 -4.19
CA LYS A 121 10.44 23.50 -2.85
C LYS A 121 10.98 22.08 -2.78
N VAL A 122 12.15 21.93 -2.15
CA VAL A 122 12.75 20.63 -1.85
C VAL A 122 12.19 20.09 -0.54
N VAL A 123 11.81 18.82 -0.54
CA VAL A 123 11.26 18.09 0.61
C VAL A 123 11.89 16.71 0.74
N GLU A 124 11.99 16.21 1.95
CA GLU A 124 12.48 14.86 2.24
C GLU A 124 11.34 13.90 2.52
N ILE A 125 11.22 12.86 1.69
CA ILE A 125 10.13 11.89 1.75
C ILE A 125 10.71 10.49 2.01
N PRO A 126 10.18 9.72 2.97
CA PRO A 126 10.58 8.33 3.16
C PRO A 126 10.34 7.49 1.90
N ALA A 127 11.32 6.67 1.51
CA ALA A 127 11.27 5.87 0.28
C ALA A 127 10.04 4.96 0.17
N TYR A 128 9.57 4.37 1.28
CA TYR A 128 8.37 3.51 1.28
C TYR A 128 7.08 4.24 0.86
N LEU A 129 7.06 5.58 0.94
CA LEU A 129 5.95 6.44 0.50
C LEU A 129 6.08 6.92 -0.95
N LEU A 130 7.15 6.53 -1.64
CA LEU A 130 7.39 6.91 -3.02
C LEU A 130 7.14 5.72 -3.96
N ARG A 131 6.66 6.04 -5.15
CA ARG A 131 6.57 5.11 -6.28
C ARG A 131 7.20 5.78 -7.48
N LYS A 132 8.08 5.08 -8.19
CA LYS A 132 8.57 5.54 -9.48
C LYS A 132 7.44 5.39 -10.49
N LEU A 133 7.11 6.46 -11.20
CA LEU A 133 6.14 6.40 -12.29
C LEU A 133 6.82 5.85 -13.55
N SER A 134 6.08 5.02 -14.28
CA SER A 134 6.49 4.49 -15.58
C SER A 134 6.86 5.62 -16.55
N LYS A 135 7.93 5.39 -17.31
CA LYS A 135 8.37 6.27 -18.41
C LYS A 135 7.87 5.79 -19.77
N GLY A 136 7.28 4.59 -19.83
CA GLY A 136 6.79 3.99 -21.06
C GLY A 136 5.59 4.71 -21.66
N ASN A 137 5.38 4.44 -22.95
CA ASN A 137 4.34 5.06 -23.76
C ASN A 137 3.24 4.08 -24.20
N PHE A 138 3.34 2.80 -23.80
CA PHE A 138 2.23 1.86 -23.94
C PHE A 138 1.09 2.33 -23.07
N LYS A 139 -0.13 2.33 -23.60
CA LYS A 139 -1.27 2.93 -22.90
C LYS A 139 -2.58 2.21 -23.17
N CYS A 140 -3.49 2.38 -22.23
CA CYS A 140 -4.91 2.09 -22.39
C CYS A 140 -5.71 3.36 -22.03
N GLU A 141 -6.84 3.56 -22.71
CA GLU A 141 -7.69 4.73 -22.53
C GLU A 141 -9.09 4.29 -22.10
N PHE A 142 -9.66 4.96 -21.09
CA PHE A 142 -10.98 4.66 -20.53
C PHE A 142 -11.82 5.91 -20.53
N PHE A 143 -13.00 5.83 -21.14
CA PHE A 143 -13.96 6.92 -21.10
C PHE A 143 -14.96 6.72 -19.97
N LEU A 144 -14.94 7.63 -19.01
CA LEU A 144 -15.94 7.73 -17.96
C LEU A 144 -16.98 8.73 -18.44
N GLY A 145 -18.08 8.22 -18.98
CA GLY A 145 -19.22 9.04 -19.38
C GLY A 145 -19.80 9.80 -18.20
N ASP A 146 -20.51 10.89 -18.46
CA ASP A 146 -21.09 11.81 -17.47
C ASP A 146 -20.07 12.72 -16.77
N VAL A 147 -20.38 14.02 -16.76
CA VAL A 147 -19.56 15.06 -16.13
C VAL A 147 -19.50 14.94 -14.59
N GLU A 148 -20.41 14.18 -13.98
CA GLU A 148 -20.40 13.92 -12.54
C GLU A 148 -19.32 12.92 -12.11
N ASN A 149 -18.71 12.20 -13.06
CA ASN A 149 -17.68 11.20 -12.79
C ASN A 149 -16.27 11.77 -12.57
N GLU A 150 -16.12 13.09 -12.42
CA GLU A 150 -14.82 13.74 -12.13
C GLU A 150 -14.10 13.11 -10.95
N LYS A 151 -14.82 12.91 -9.84
CA LYS A 151 -14.25 12.32 -8.62
C LYS A 151 -13.78 10.89 -8.87
N LYS A 152 -14.59 10.09 -9.58
CA LYS A 152 -14.24 8.70 -9.95
C LYS A 152 -13.00 8.67 -10.85
N ALA A 153 -12.92 9.57 -11.83
CA ALA A 153 -11.76 9.71 -12.70
C ALA A 153 -10.49 10.01 -11.89
N GLN A 154 -10.56 10.95 -10.94
CA GLN A 154 -9.44 11.29 -10.07
C GLN A 154 -9.01 10.14 -9.17
N GLU A 155 -9.96 9.42 -8.57
CA GLU A 155 -9.68 8.23 -7.76
C GLU A 155 -8.96 7.14 -8.56
N LEU A 156 -9.39 6.91 -9.81
CA LEU A 156 -8.76 5.95 -10.71
C LEU A 156 -7.34 6.38 -11.14
N GLN A 157 -7.13 7.67 -11.39
CA GLN A 157 -5.80 8.21 -11.68
C GLN A 157 -4.85 8.03 -10.49
N ASP A 158 -5.29 8.40 -9.28
CA ASP A 158 -4.48 8.26 -8.06
C ASP A 158 -4.15 6.79 -7.77
N LYS A 159 -5.11 5.90 -7.98
CA LYS A 159 -4.90 4.45 -7.86
C LYS A 159 -3.86 3.97 -8.87
N SER A 160 -3.98 4.36 -10.14
CA SER A 160 -3.01 3.98 -11.18
C SER A 160 -1.59 4.42 -10.82
N ARG A 161 -1.43 5.67 -10.36
CA ARG A 161 -0.14 6.21 -9.88
C ARG A 161 0.39 5.51 -8.65
N TYR A 162 -0.48 5.09 -7.74
CA TYR A 162 -0.10 4.30 -6.56
C TYR A 162 0.55 2.96 -6.95
N TYR A 163 0.13 2.36 -8.07
CA TYR A 163 0.74 1.15 -8.63
C TYR A 163 1.94 1.42 -9.54
N GLY A 164 2.36 2.69 -9.69
CA GLY A 164 3.55 3.07 -10.46
C GLY A 164 3.29 3.35 -11.94
N PHE A 165 2.02 3.37 -12.39
CA PHE A 165 1.68 3.77 -13.75
C PHE A 165 1.62 5.29 -13.86
N ARG A 166 2.07 5.85 -14.98
CA ARG A 166 1.75 7.25 -15.29
C ARG A 166 0.28 7.30 -15.70
N ALA A 167 -0.47 8.25 -15.18
CA ALA A 167 -1.88 8.40 -15.51
C ALA A 167 -2.26 9.87 -15.73
N GLU A 168 -3.07 10.12 -16.74
CA GLU A 168 -3.51 11.44 -17.18
C GLU A 168 -5.02 11.45 -17.35
N ILE A 169 -5.68 12.55 -16.97
CA ILE A 169 -7.12 12.74 -17.18
C ILE A 169 -7.28 13.89 -18.17
N GLU A 170 -8.10 13.67 -19.19
CA GLU A 170 -8.50 14.68 -20.15
C GLU A 170 -10.01 14.89 -20.05
N LYS A 171 -10.45 16.11 -19.71
CA LYS A 171 -11.87 16.46 -19.69
C LYS A 171 -12.41 16.55 -21.12
N LYS A 172 -13.53 15.87 -21.38
CA LYS A 172 -14.29 15.94 -22.64
C LYS A 172 -15.66 16.57 -22.37
N ASN A 173 -16.41 16.87 -23.42
CA ASN A 173 -17.74 17.49 -23.29
C ASN A 173 -18.69 16.61 -22.46
N ASP A 174 -18.65 15.31 -22.68
CA ASP A 174 -19.61 14.36 -22.12
C ASP A 174 -19.01 13.46 -21.02
N GLY A 175 -17.87 13.84 -20.45
CA GLY A 175 -17.19 13.03 -19.43
C GLY A 175 -15.68 13.24 -19.33
N TYR A 176 -14.98 12.21 -18.87
CA TYR A 176 -13.55 12.25 -18.59
C TYR A 176 -12.84 11.05 -19.23
N LEU A 177 -11.79 11.32 -20.02
CA LEU A 177 -10.94 10.30 -20.61
C LEU A 177 -9.71 10.08 -19.71
N LEU A 178 -9.61 8.91 -19.10
CA LEU A 178 -8.46 8.48 -18.32
C LEU A 178 -7.48 7.72 -19.21
N LYS A 179 -6.23 8.14 -19.26
CA LYS A 179 -5.13 7.48 -19.99
C LYS A 179 -4.14 6.91 -18.99
N ILE A 180 -3.88 5.62 -19.03
CA ILE A 180 -2.94 4.92 -18.15
C ILE A 180 -1.78 4.41 -18.98
N TYR A 181 -0.55 4.70 -18.57
CA TYR A 181 0.69 4.39 -19.29
C TYR A 181 1.59 3.47 -18.47
N GLY A 182 2.19 2.49 -19.14
CA GLY A 182 3.11 1.52 -18.57
C GLY A 182 4.37 1.30 -19.42
N ASP A 183 5.33 0.59 -18.84
CA ASP A 183 6.60 0.26 -19.50
C ASP A 183 6.45 -0.86 -20.53
N SER A 184 5.37 -1.66 -20.44
CA SER A 184 4.97 -2.66 -21.44
C SER A 184 3.44 -2.72 -21.58
N GLN A 185 2.94 -3.17 -22.73
CA GLN A 185 1.49 -3.34 -22.93
C GLN A 185 0.90 -4.40 -21.98
N GLN A 186 1.61 -5.51 -21.78
CA GLN A 186 1.19 -6.58 -20.89
C GLN A 186 0.95 -6.08 -19.46
N ASP A 187 1.87 -5.25 -18.92
CA ASP A 187 1.71 -4.69 -17.56
C ASP A 187 0.47 -3.79 -17.45
N VAL A 188 0.18 -3.01 -18.51
CA VAL A 188 -1.02 -2.18 -18.58
C VAL A 188 -2.25 -3.07 -18.58
N ASP A 189 -2.35 -4.02 -19.51
CA ASP A 189 -3.51 -4.90 -19.65
C ASP A 189 -3.78 -5.70 -18.37
N ASP A 190 -2.74 -6.24 -17.73
CA ASP A 190 -2.86 -6.96 -16.46
C ASP A 190 -3.37 -6.06 -15.33
N PHE A 191 -2.91 -4.81 -15.26
CA PHE A 191 -3.38 -3.86 -14.26
C PHE A 191 -4.87 -3.53 -14.44
N ILE A 192 -5.31 -3.32 -15.69
CA ILE A 192 -6.72 -3.03 -15.99
C ILE A 192 -7.61 -4.20 -15.57
N ASN A 193 -7.31 -5.40 -16.06
CA ASN A 193 -8.12 -6.59 -15.84
C ASN A 193 -8.16 -7.00 -14.35
N LEU A 194 -7.02 -6.90 -13.65
CA LEU A 194 -6.92 -7.36 -12.26
C LEU A 194 -7.32 -6.32 -11.23
N SER A 195 -7.14 -5.02 -11.52
CA SER A 195 -7.25 -3.97 -10.50
C SER A 195 -8.35 -2.95 -10.75
N LEU A 196 -8.76 -2.73 -12.00
CA LEU A 196 -9.80 -1.73 -12.30
C LEU A 196 -11.15 -2.38 -12.58
N GLU A 197 -11.22 -3.44 -13.39
CA GLU A 197 -12.47 -4.15 -13.65
C GLU A 197 -13.10 -4.72 -12.37
N GLN A 198 -12.29 -5.34 -11.51
CA GLN A 198 -12.76 -5.97 -10.28
C GLN A 198 -13.22 -4.98 -9.20
N ASP A 199 -12.57 -3.82 -9.11
CA ASP A 199 -12.82 -2.86 -8.01
C ASP A 199 -13.80 -1.74 -8.40
N PHE A 200 -14.02 -1.47 -9.69
CA PHE A 200 -14.80 -0.31 -10.16
C PHE A 200 -15.91 -0.64 -11.16
N ASP A 201 -16.11 -1.91 -11.50
CA ASP A 201 -17.08 -2.39 -12.50
C ASP A 201 -17.01 -1.53 -13.77
N ILE A 202 -15.81 -1.42 -14.33
CA ILE A 202 -15.55 -0.67 -15.57
C ILE A 202 -15.75 -1.52 -16.83
N SER A 203 -16.14 -2.79 -16.67
CA SER A 203 -16.45 -3.71 -17.78
C SER A 203 -17.47 -3.19 -18.81
N PRO A 204 -18.48 -2.35 -18.47
CA PRO A 204 -19.36 -1.78 -19.49
C PRO A 204 -18.73 -0.65 -20.33
N TYR A 205 -17.48 -0.24 -20.04
CA TYR A 205 -16.80 0.90 -20.67
C TYR A 205 -15.54 0.50 -21.47
N ILE A 206 -15.35 -0.80 -21.69
CA ILE A 206 -14.31 -1.41 -22.54
C ILE A 206 -14.97 -1.87 -23.84
#